data_AF-A0A7S3HVT0-F1
#
_entry.id   AF-A0A7S3HVT0-F1
#
_cell.length_a   1.000
_cell.length_b   1.000
_cell.length_c   1.000
_cell.angle_alpha   90.00
_cell.angle_beta   90.00
_cell.angle_gamma   90.00
#
_symmetry.space_group_name_H-M   'P 1'
#
loop_
_entity.id
_entity.type
_entity.pdbx_description
1 polymer ?
#
loop_
_entity_poly.entity_id
_entity_poly.type
_entity_poly.pdbx_seq_one_letter_code
_entity_poly.pdbx_strand_id
1 'polypeptide(L)'
;QDEIVAISRRATGEAKLKTDLTKLDEAWKSLRLVVVQYKDRDQVFVLEGKGMEDLYAFLDENLANINMIRGNQYKAVVEKEAETLRKQLIMMNTVAEELQALQRSWIH
;
A
#
# COMPACT_ATOMS: atom_id res chain seq x y z
N GLN A 1 18.48 -31.53 20.39
CA GLN A 1 17.40 -30.69 20.97
C GLN A 1 17.47 -29.27 20.41
N ASP A 2 18.66 -28.77 20.09
CA ASP A 2 18.91 -27.47 19.45
C ASP A 2 18.23 -27.27 18.07
N GLU A 3 18.15 -28.31 17.24
CA GLU A 3 17.50 -28.20 15.91
C GLU A 3 16.00 -27.89 16.02
N ILE A 4 15.31 -28.47 17.00
CA ILE A 4 13.87 -28.20 17.24
C ILE A 4 13.67 -26.74 17.66
N VAL A 5 14.56 -26.22 18.51
CA VAL A 5 14.51 -24.82 18.97
C VAL A 5 14.80 -23.87 17.80
N ALA A 6 15.77 -24.18 16.94
CA ALA A 6 16.10 -23.39 15.76
C ALA A 6 14.93 -23.36 14.75
N ILE A 7 14.32 -24.51 14.46
CA ILE A 7 13.14 -24.61 13.58
C ILE A 7 11.96 -23.82 14.18
N SER A 8 11.71 -23.96 15.47
CA SER A 8 10.61 -23.25 16.16
C SER A 8 10.79 -21.73 16.12
N ARG A 9 12.01 -21.22 16.31
CA ARG A 9 12.33 -19.79 16.19
C ARG A 9 12.09 -19.28 14.78
N ARG A 10 12.54 -20.03 13.77
CA ARG A 10 12.34 -19.68 12.36
C ARG A 10 10.85 -19.65 12.00
N ALA A 11 10.10 -20.68 12.36
CA ALA A 11 8.67 -20.77 12.09
C ALA A 11 7.90 -19.59 12.71
N THR A 12 8.24 -19.21 13.95
CA THR A 12 7.65 -18.04 14.61
C THR A 12 7.95 -16.75 13.86
N GLY A 13 9.20 -16.57 13.41
CA GLY A 13 9.61 -15.40 12.63
C GLY A 13 8.89 -15.28 11.29
N GLU A 14 8.77 -16.40 10.57
CA GLU A 14 8.05 -16.50 9.29
C GLU A 14 6.54 -16.21 9.47
N ALA A 15 5.92 -16.77 10.52
CA ALA A 15 4.50 -16.54 10.83
C ALA A 15 4.20 -15.07 11.16
N LYS A 16 5.08 -14.42 11.95
CA LYS A 16 4.96 -13.00 12.24
C LYS A 16 5.04 -12.18 10.94
N LEU A 17 6.05 -12.45 10.11
CA LEU A 17 6.26 -11.70 8.86
C LEU A 17 5.07 -11.85 7.90
N LYS A 18 4.49 -13.04 7.82
CA LYS A 18 3.29 -13.30 7.02
C LYS A 18 2.07 -12.53 7.54
N THR A 19 1.93 -12.46 8.87
CA THR A 19 0.86 -11.68 9.51
C THR A 19 1.02 -10.19 9.21
N ASP A 20 2.24 -9.66 9.31
CA ASP A 20 2.54 -8.26 9.02
C ASP A 20 2.24 -7.93 7.55
N LEU A 21 2.63 -8.79 6.62
CA LEU A 21 2.30 -8.60 5.20
C LEU A 21 0.78 -8.66 4.94
N THR A 22 0.08 -9.60 5.57
CA THR A 22 -1.38 -9.74 5.42
C THR A 22 -2.11 -8.47 5.86
N LYS A 23 -1.68 -7.86 6.97
CA LYS A 23 -2.26 -6.58 7.43
C LYS A 23 -2.05 -5.44 6.44
N LEU A 24 -0.86 -5.34 5.83
CA LEU A 24 -0.60 -4.33 4.80
C LEU A 24 -1.46 -4.57 3.56
N ASP A 25 -1.61 -5.82 3.13
CA ASP A 25 -2.46 -6.18 2.00
C ASP A 25 -3.95 -5.88 2.26
N GLU A 26 -4.44 -6.17 3.47
CA GLU A 26 -5.80 -5.80 3.90
C GLU A 26 -6.00 -4.29 3.93
N ALA A 27 -5.04 -3.54 4.50
CA ALA A 27 -5.08 -2.08 4.52
C ALA A 27 -5.14 -1.52 3.10
N TRP A 28 -4.30 -2.03 2.19
CA TRP A 28 -4.28 -1.66 0.78
C TRP A 28 -5.63 -1.94 0.10
N LYS A 29 -6.22 -3.11 0.32
CA LYS A 29 -7.54 -3.47 -0.25
C LYS A 29 -8.69 -2.65 0.34
N SER A 30 -8.56 -2.18 1.58
CA SER A 30 -9.56 -1.37 2.25
C SER A 30 -9.52 0.12 1.87
N LEU A 31 -8.46 0.56 1.19
CA LEU A 31 -8.27 1.94 0.78
C LEU A 31 -9.41 2.40 -0.13
N ARG A 32 -9.99 3.56 0.19
CA ARG A 32 -11.08 4.18 -0.57
C ARG A 32 -10.69 5.58 -0.96
N LEU A 33 -10.82 5.90 -2.25
CA LEU A 33 -10.61 7.27 -2.74
C LEU A 33 -11.84 8.11 -2.42
N VAL A 34 -11.61 9.32 -1.91
CA VAL A 34 -12.65 10.29 -1.61
C VAL A 34 -12.85 11.20 -2.82
N VAL A 35 -14.08 11.24 -3.33
CA VAL A 35 -14.48 12.11 -4.44
C VAL A 35 -15.60 13.04 -3.99
N VAL A 36 -15.58 14.26 -4.51
CA VAL A 36 -16.57 15.31 -4.25
C VAL A 36 -17.12 15.86 -5.55
N GLN A 37 -18.36 16.35 -5.53
CA GLN A 37 -18.94 17.00 -6.70
C GLN A 37 -18.19 18.30 -7.02
N TYR A 38 -17.88 18.52 -8.30
CA TYR A 38 -17.17 19.73 -8.71
C TYR A 38 -18.14 20.90 -8.89
N LYS A 39 -18.14 21.83 -7.92
CA LYS A 39 -19.04 23.00 -7.91
C LYS A 39 -20.50 22.54 -8.14
N ASP A 40 -21.27 23.31 -8.91
CA ASP A 40 -22.65 22.99 -9.28
C ASP A 40 -22.76 22.23 -10.62
N ARG A 41 -21.67 21.61 -11.10
CA ARG A 41 -21.74 20.79 -12.32
C ARG A 41 -22.34 19.43 -11.98
N ASP A 42 -23.49 19.13 -12.58
CA ASP A 42 -24.13 17.84 -12.40
C ASP A 42 -23.27 16.72 -13.00
N GLN A 43 -23.21 15.58 -12.31
CA GLN A 43 -22.48 14.37 -12.70
C GLN A 43 -20.97 14.52 -12.92
N VAL A 44 -20.34 15.58 -12.41
CA VAL A 44 -18.88 15.76 -12.43
C VAL A 44 -18.32 15.61 -11.03
N PHE A 45 -17.47 14.60 -10.85
CA PHE A 45 -16.79 14.32 -9.57
C PHE A 45 -15.29 14.47 -9.71
N VAL A 46 -14.67 15.00 -8.68
CA VAL A 46 -13.23 15.24 -8.60
C VAL A 46 -12.67 14.64 -7.32
N LEU A 47 -11.41 14.24 -7.33
CA LEU A 47 -10.71 13.78 -6.14
C LEU A 47 -10.62 14.95 -5.14
N GLU A 48 -10.99 14.68 -3.90
CA GLU A 48 -10.88 15.65 -2.81
C GLU A 48 -9.41 15.89 -2.49
N GLY A 49 -9.01 17.17 -2.32
CA GLY A 49 -7.61 17.52 -2.03
C GLY A 49 -7.07 16.84 -0.77
N LYS A 50 -7.83 16.85 0.33
CA LYS A 50 -7.45 16.16 1.56
C LYS A 50 -7.39 14.64 1.37
N GLY A 51 -8.36 14.05 0.67
CA GLY A 51 -8.32 12.64 0.30
C GLY A 51 -7.07 12.24 -0.50
N MET A 52 -6.51 13.14 -1.31
CA MET A 52 -5.24 12.91 -2.00
C MET A 52 -4.04 12.99 -1.07
N GLU A 53 -4.00 13.95 -0.14
CA GLU A 53 -2.94 14.03 0.87
C GLU A 53 -2.92 12.77 1.75
N ASP A 54 -4.09 12.33 2.20
CA ASP A 54 -4.27 11.10 2.97
C ASP A 54 -3.83 9.86 2.17
N LEU A 55 -4.12 9.83 0.86
CA LEU A 55 -3.65 8.77 -0.05
C LEU A 55 -2.11 8.71 -0.12
N TYR A 56 -1.43 9.83 -0.34
CA TYR A 56 0.04 9.82 -0.41
C TYR A 56 0.68 9.42 0.90
N ALA A 57 0.18 9.94 2.03
CA ALA A 57 0.65 9.55 3.34
C ALA A 57 0.50 8.04 3.57
N PHE A 58 -0.66 7.47 3.18
CA PHE A 58 -0.89 6.04 3.23
C PHE A 58 0.10 5.26 2.35
N LEU A 59 0.31 5.68 1.10
CA LEU A 59 1.22 5.01 0.17
C LEU A 59 2.68 5.04 0.66
N ASP A 60 3.14 6.18 1.18
CA ASP A 60 4.50 6.34 1.73
C ASP A 60 4.72 5.44 2.95
N GLU A 61 3.77 5.41 3.89
CA GLU A 61 3.86 4.55 5.07
C GLU A 61 3.88 3.06 4.67
N ASN A 62 2.99 2.64 3.77
CA ASN A 62 2.92 1.24 3.32
C ASN A 62 4.15 0.83 2.51
N LEU A 63 4.74 1.74 1.72
CA LEU A 63 6.00 1.51 1.01
C LEU A 63 7.19 1.41 1.99
N ALA A 64 7.21 2.19 3.06
CA ALA A 64 8.22 2.04 4.10
C ALA A 64 8.10 0.66 4.79
N ASN A 65 6.88 0.28 5.19
CA ASN A 65 6.60 -0.99 5.85
C ASN A 65 6.96 -2.20 4.97
N ILE A 66 6.64 -2.16 3.68
CA ILE A 66 6.97 -3.27 2.77
C ILE A 66 8.46 -3.39 2.54
N ASN A 67 9.20 -2.29 2.51
CA ASN A 67 10.66 -2.31 2.43
C ASN A 67 11.29 -2.91 3.71
N MET A 68 10.72 -2.65 4.88
CA MET A 68 11.15 -3.31 6.12
C MET A 68 10.90 -4.83 6.09
N ILE A 69 9.74 -5.28 5.59
CA ILE A 69 9.42 -6.71 5.41
C ILE A 69 10.44 -7.38 4.48
N ARG A 70 10.77 -6.73 3.37
CA ARG A 70 11.77 -7.22 2.39
C ARG A 70 13.22 -7.14 2.91
N GLY A 71 13.47 -6.35 3.95
CA GLY A 71 14.74 -6.34 4.68
C GLY A 71 14.86 -7.44 5.74
N ASN A 72 13.77 -8.12 6.08
CA ASN A 72 13.74 -9.10 7.16
C ASN A 72 14.53 -10.38 6.82
N GLN A 73 15.19 -10.98 7.81
CA GLN A 73 15.93 -12.24 7.64
C GLN A 73 15.05 -13.43 7.18
N TYR A 74 13.75 -13.39 7.48
CA TYR A 74 12.76 -14.41 7.10
C TYR A 74 12.00 -14.09 5.80
N LYS A 75 12.42 -13.05 5.05
CA LYS A 75 11.74 -12.55 3.84
C LYS A 75 11.44 -13.59 2.77
N ALA A 76 12.25 -14.65 2.69
CA ALA A 76 12.13 -15.66 1.65
C ALA A 76 10.72 -16.26 1.53
N VAL A 77 9.97 -16.32 2.64
CA VAL A 77 8.61 -16.90 2.65
C VAL A 77 7.53 -15.96 2.10
N VAL A 78 7.81 -14.65 2.05
CA VAL A 78 6.85 -13.61 1.63
C VAL A 78 7.34 -12.81 0.41
N GLU A 79 8.55 -13.05 -0.09
CA GLU A 79 9.22 -12.20 -1.09
C GLU A 79 8.34 -11.92 -2.32
N LYS A 80 7.68 -12.96 -2.85
CA LYS A 80 6.83 -12.83 -4.04
C LYS A 80 5.61 -11.95 -3.78
N GLU A 81 4.92 -12.19 -2.66
CA GLU A 81 3.70 -11.47 -2.28
C GLU A 81 4.04 -10.01 -1.94
N ALA A 82 5.12 -9.79 -1.19
CA ALA A 82 5.63 -8.47 -0.86
C ALA A 82 6.06 -7.68 -2.11
N GLU A 83 6.71 -8.32 -3.08
CA GLU A 83 7.08 -7.64 -4.33
C GLU A 83 5.85 -7.28 -5.18
N THR A 84 4.84 -8.14 -5.22
CA THR A 84 3.58 -7.83 -5.92
C THR A 84 2.88 -6.64 -5.29
N LEU A 85 2.70 -6.63 -3.97
CA LEU A 85 2.06 -5.51 -3.27
C LEU A 85 2.88 -4.22 -3.43
N ARG A 86 4.22 -4.28 -3.37
CA ARG A 86 5.09 -3.13 -3.59
C ARG A 86 4.87 -2.50 -4.97
N LYS A 87 4.78 -3.33 -6.01
CA LYS A 87 4.50 -2.87 -7.38
C LYS A 87 3.14 -2.19 -7.50
N GLN A 88 2.11 -2.72 -6.83
CA GLN A 88 0.78 -2.11 -6.80
C GLN A 88 0.80 -0.73 -6.15
N LEU A 89 1.48 -0.59 -5.00
CA LEU A 89 1.62 0.69 -4.30
C LEU A 89 2.36 1.74 -5.16
N ILE A 90 3.46 1.35 -5.82
CA ILE A 90 4.20 2.25 -6.73
C ILE A 90 3.33 2.64 -7.93
N MET A 91 2.62 1.68 -8.53
CA MET A 91 1.72 1.95 -9.63
C MET A 91 0.62 2.92 -9.22
N MET A 92 0.08 2.79 -8.01
CA MET A 92 -0.93 3.71 -7.50
C MET A 92 -0.40 5.13 -7.31
N ASN A 93 0.85 5.30 -6.85
CA ASN A 93 1.48 6.62 -6.80
C ASN A 93 1.50 7.28 -8.18
N THR A 94 1.94 6.55 -9.22
CA THR A 94 1.93 7.07 -10.60
C THR A 94 0.50 7.39 -11.07
N VAL A 95 -0.46 6.49 -10.82
CA VAL A 95 -1.86 6.72 -11.19
C VAL A 95 -2.43 7.96 -10.48
N ALA A 96 -2.11 8.17 -9.21
CA ALA A 96 -2.55 9.32 -8.43
C ALA A 96 -2.02 10.64 -8.99
N GLU A 97 -0.76 10.68 -9.43
CA GLU A 97 -0.16 11.85 -10.09
C GLU A 97 -0.84 12.15 -11.42
N GLU A 98 -1.03 11.14 -12.27
CA GLU A 98 -1.70 11.30 -13.57
C GLU A 98 -3.16 11.75 -13.42
N LEU A 99 -3.89 11.19 -12.43
CA LEU A 99 -5.25 11.61 -12.13
C LEU A 99 -5.32 13.08 -11.69
N GLN A 100 -4.36 13.55 -10.88
CA GLN A 100 -4.29 14.96 -10.53
C GLN A 100 -3.97 15.85 -11.72
N ALA A 101 -3.03 15.44 -12.58
CA ALA A 101 -2.68 16.20 -13.77
C ALA A 101 -3.89 16.34 -14.71
N LEU A 102 -4.61 15.22 -14.94
CA LEU A 102 -5.85 15.19 -15.70
C LEU A 102 -6.91 16.10 -15.09
N GLN A 103 -7.14 15.97 -13.78
CA GLN A 103 -8.12 16.77 -13.06
C GLN A 103 -7.82 18.27 -13.15
N ARG A 104 -6.55 18.68 -12.99
CA ARG A 104 -6.13 20.08 -13.19
C ARG A 104 -6.41 20.54 -14.62
N SER A 105 -6.06 19.73 -15.62
CA SER A 105 -6.30 20.06 -17.03
C SER A 105 -7.78 20.20 -17.40
N TRP A 106 -8.69 19.52 -16.70
CA TRP A 106 -10.14 19.59 -16.97
C TRP A 106 -10.85 20.70 -16.22
N ILE A 107 -10.30 21.10 -15.07
CA ILE A 107 -10.86 22.12 -14.19
C ILE A 107 -10.45 23.53 -14.60
N HIS A 108 -9.29 23.67 -15.24
CA HIS A 108 -8.84 24.91 -15.88
C HIS A 108 -9.55 25.14 -17.22
#